data_AF-A0A2G7GSN4-F1
#
_entry.id   AF-A0A2G7GSN4-F1
#
_cell.length_a   1.000
_cell.length_b   1.000
_cell.length_c   1.000
_cell.angle_alpha   90.00
_cell.angle_beta   90.00
_cell.angle_gamma   90.00
#
_symmetry.space_group_name_H-M   'P 1'
#
loop_
_entity.id
_entity.type
_entity.pdbx_description
1 polymer ?
#
loop_
_entity_poly.entity_id
_entity_poly.type
_entity_poly.pdbx_seq_one_letter_code
_entity_poly.pdbx_strand_id
1 'polypeptide(L)'
;MVHVPYQNYDPILRFFNEAANDSFTEEIYVTLYRVADNSEIVNALMTAAKTEKVSVMVELKARFDEANIKWASRMKAAGVKLSIATKN
;
A
#
# COMPACT_ATOMS: atom_id res chain seq x y z
N MET A 1 8.80 -11.53 -15.21
CA MET A 1 7.59 -12.14 -14.60
C MET A 1 8.02 -12.79 -13.29
N VAL A 2 7.26 -12.61 -12.21
CA VAL A 2 7.54 -13.19 -10.87
C VAL A 2 6.43 -14.18 -10.54
N HIS A 3 6.78 -15.43 -10.19
CA HIS A 3 5.83 -16.48 -9.81
C HIS A 3 6.10 -16.93 -8.38
N VAL A 4 5.35 -16.38 -7.43
CA VAL A 4 5.37 -16.90 -6.06
C VAL A 4 4.67 -18.27 -5.99
N PRO A 5 5.16 -19.22 -5.16
CA PRO A 5 6.32 -19.13 -4.27
C PRO A 5 7.67 -19.56 -4.89
N TYR A 6 7.75 -19.80 -6.21
CA TYR A 6 8.98 -20.26 -6.89
C TYR A 6 10.07 -19.19 -6.97
N GLN A 7 9.70 -17.91 -7.01
CA GLN A 7 10.61 -16.78 -6.87
C GLN A 7 10.29 -15.94 -5.62
N ASN A 8 11.32 -15.27 -5.10
CA ASN A 8 11.19 -14.33 -3.99
C ASN A 8 10.25 -13.18 -4.33
N TYR A 9 9.58 -12.67 -3.30
CA TYR A 9 8.71 -11.50 -3.39
C TYR A 9 9.48 -10.17 -3.39
N ASP A 10 10.77 -10.20 -3.02
CA ASP A 10 11.66 -9.02 -2.90
C ASP A 10 11.64 -8.05 -4.09
N PRO A 11 11.56 -8.49 -5.36
CA PRO A 11 11.45 -7.56 -6.48
C PRO A 11 10.21 -6.66 -6.41
N ILE A 12 9.11 -7.14 -5.83
CA ILE A 12 7.88 -6.36 -5.64
C ILE A 12 8.11 -5.31 -4.54
N LEU A 13 8.75 -5.69 -3.43
CA LEU A 13 9.09 -4.77 -2.34
C LEU A 13 10.05 -3.68 -2.83
N ARG A 14 11.08 -4.07 -3.59
CA ARG A 14 12.04 -3.15 -4.19
C ARG A 14 11.36 -2.17 -5.13
N PHE A 15 10.42 -2.63 -5.97
CA PHE A 15 9.65 -1.74 -6.86
C PHE A 15 8.94 -0.62 -6.10
N PHE A 16 8.26 -0.93 -4.99
CA PHE A 16 7.60 0.10 -4.18
C PHE A 16 8.59 1.03 -3.48
N ASN A 17 9.72 0.51 -3.00
CA ASN A 17 10.75 1.34 -2.37
C ASN A 17 11.43 2.27 -3.38
N GLU A 18 11.71 1.81 -4.60
CA GLU A 18 12.27 2.64 -5.66
C GLU A 18 11.28 3.73 -6.08
N ALA A 19 10.01 3.38 -6.33
CA ALA A 19 8.97 4.35 -6.66
C ALA A 19 8.76 5.40 -5.56
N ALA A 20 8.92 5.03 -4.28
CA ALA A 20 8.80 5.95 -3.16
C ALA A 20 9.96 6.96 -3.03
N ASN A 21 11.09 6.73 -3.71
CA ASN A 21 12.30 7.56 -3.63
C ASN A 21 12.74 8.13 -4.99
N ASP A 22 12.01 7.85 -6.06
CA ASP A 22 12.34 8.31 -7.41
C ASP A 22 11.72 9.68 -7.69
N SER A 23 12.56 10.67 -8.01
CA SER A 23 12.16 12.03 -8.36
C SER A 23 11.25 12.14 -9.59
N PHE A 24 11.16 11.08 -10.40
CA PHE A 24 10.29 11.02 -11.58
C PHE A 24 8.93 10.39 -11.28
N THR A 25 8.70 9.83 -10.08
CA THR A 25 7.40 9.28 -9.72
C THR A 25 6.47 10.41 -9.29
N GLU A 26 5.43 10.69 -10.06
CA GLU A 26 4.46 11.73 -9.70
C GLU A 26 3.28 11.20 -8.85
N GLU A 27 2.80 9.99 -9.18
CA GLU A 27 1.60 9.42 -8.58
C GLU A 27 1.70 7.89 -8.43
N ILE A 28 1.15 7.36 -7.34
CA ILE A 28 1.10 5.91 -7.06
C ILE A 28 -0.34 5.49 -6.78
N TYR A 29 -0.80 4.44 -7.47
CA TYR A 29 -2.13 3.86 -7.32
C TYR A 29 -2.03 2.39 -6.92
N VAL A 30 -2.64 2.00 -5.79
CA VAL A 30 -2.59 0.62 -5.27
C VAL A 30 -3.95 0.18 -4.72
N THR A 31 -4.30 -1.08 -4.91
CA THR A 31 -5.43 -1.73 -4.22
C THR A 31 -4.90 -2.72 -3.20
N LEU A 32 -5.32 -2.60 -1.94
CA LEU A 32 -4.95 -3.47 -0.83
C LEU A 32 -6.18 -4.26 -0.35
N TYR A 33 -6.09 -5.59 -0.44
CA TYR A 33 -7.12 -6.50 0.05
C TYR A 33 -6.91 -6.86 1.53
N ARG A 34 -5.74 -7.43 1.84
CA ARG A 34 -5.34 -7.79 3.20
C ARG A 34 -3.91 -7.36 3.42
N VAL A 35 -3.69 -6.62 4.51
CA VAL A 35 -2.38 -6.09 4.87
C VAL A 35 -1.84 -6.86 6.07
N ALA A 36 -0.58 -7.29 6.00
CA ALA A 36 0.10 -7.85 7.15
C ALA A 36 0.37 -6.77 8.21
N ASP A 37 0.44 -7.14 9.49
CA ASP A 37 0.64 -6.19 10.59
C ASP A 37 1.89 -5.32 10.46
N ASN A 38 2.92 -5.82 9.76
CA ASN A 38 4.18 -5.13 9.46
C ASN A 38 4.43 -5.07 7.93
N SER A 39 3.43 -4.63 7.15
CA SER A 39 3.58 -4.55 5.69
C SER A 39 4.61 -3.49 5.27
N GLU A 40 5.71 -3.94 4.68
CA GLU A 40 6.73 -3.05 4.09
C GLU A 40 6.19 -2.23 2.93
N ILE A 41 5.26 -2.78 2.13
CA ILE A 41 4.59 -2.04 1.05
C ILE A 41 3.84 -0.83 1.62
N VAL A 42 3.08 -1.00 2.72
CA VAL A 42 2.36 0.14 3.31
C VAL A 42 3.32 1.19 3.87
N ASN A 43 4.44 0.78 4.46
CA ASN A 43 5.46 1.72 4.91
C ASN A 43 6.09 2.51 3.74
N ALA A 44 6.34 1.86 2.61
CA ALA A 44 6.83 2.53 1.40
C ALA A 44 5.80 3.55 0.87
N LEU A 45 4.52 3.17 0.78
CA LEU A 45 3.43 4.05 0.35
C LEU A 45 3.26 5.27 1.26
N MET A 46 3.35 5.09 2.58
CA MET A 46 3.32 6.20 3.53
C MET A 46 4.54 7.11 3.43
N THR A 47 5.68 6.58 3.03
CA THR A 47 6.90 7.37 2.79
C THR A 47 6.75 8.20 1.52
N ALA A 48 6.30 7.57 0.43
CA ALA A 48 6.03 8.23 -0.84
C ALA A 48 5.01 9.37 -0.69
N ALA A 49 3.97 9.17 0.13
CA ALA A 49 2.91 10.17 0.36
C ALA A 49 3.39 11.49 0.98
N LYS A 50 4.65 11.59 1.42
CA LYS A 50 5.25 12.84 1.89
C LYS A 50 5.62 13.78 0.75
N THR A 51 5.89 13.26 -0.44
CA THR A 51 6.31 14.05 -1.61
C THR A 51 5.38 13.82 -2.81
N GLU A 52 4.91 12.57 -2.99
CA GLU A 52 4.10 12.16 -4.14
C GLU A 52 2.63 11.96 -3.80
N LYS A 53 1.78 11.98 -4.83
CA LYS A 53 0.36 11.68 -4.66
C LYS A 53 0.15 10.18 -4.60
N VAL A 54 -0.27 9.68 -3.44
CA VAL A 54 -0.54 8.25 -3.25
C VAL A 54 -2.03 8.02 -3.05
N SER A 55 -2.64 7.19 -3.90
CA SER A 55 -4.03 6.78 -3.81
C SER A 55 -4.14 5.28 -3.55
N VAL A 56 -4.81 4.90 -2.47
CA VAL A 56 -4.98 3.51 -2.07
C VAL A 56 -6.46 3.15 -1.94
N MET A 57 -6.87 2.08 -2.61
CA MET A 57 -8.17 1.44 -2.41
C MET A 57 -8.02 0.32 -1.37
N VAL A 58 -8.80 0.33 -0.29
CA VAL A 58 -8.79 -0.73 0.73
C VAL A 58 -10.15 -1.41 0.80
N GLU A 59 -10.15 -2.75 0.83
CA GLU A 59 -11.35 -3.52 1.16
C GLU A 59 -11.42 -3.77 2.69
N LEU A 60 -12.25 -3.00 3.39
CA LEU A 60 -12.36 -3.12 4.86
C LEU A 60 -13.10 -4.39 5.29
N LYS A 61 -14.08 -4.89 4.52
CA LYS A 61 -14.86 -6.09 4.90
C LYS A 61 -14.11 -7.43 4.77
N ALA A 62 -12.78 -7.44 4.66
CA ALA A 62 -12.00 -8.67 4.70
C ALA A 62 -12.09 -9.30 6.11
N ARG A 63 -12.15 -10.64 6.20
CA ARG A 63 -12.05 -11.32 7.51
C ARG A 63 -10.76 -10.84 8.20
N PHE A 64 -10.84 -10.48 9.50
CA PHE A 64 -9.77 -9.90 10.31
C PHE A 64 -9.52 -8.37 10.12
N ASP A 65 -10.57 -7.58 10.35
CA ASP A 65 -10.72 -6.15 9.99
C ASP A 65 -9.83 -5.17 10.81
N GLU A 66 -9.43 -5.51 12.04
CA GLU A 66 -8.70 -4.57 12.92
C GLU A 66 -7.38 -4.07 12.34
N ALA A 67 -6.62 -4.96 11.68
CA ALA A 67 -5.34 -4.59 11.07
C ALA A 67 -5.54 -3.64 9.88
N ASN A 68 -6.53 -3.89 9.02
CA ASN A 68 -6.84 -3.05 7.87
C ASN A 68 -7.32 -1.65 8.32
N ILE A 69 -8.16 -1.57 9.36
CA ILE A 69 -8.61 -0.29 9.94
C ILE A 69 -7.43 0.50 10.51
N LYS A 70 -6.54 -0.15 11.27
CA LYS A 70 -5.34 0.48 11.84
C LYS A 70 -4.44 1.03 10.73
N TRP A 71 -4.22 0.26 9.67
CA TRP A 71 -3.44 0.70 8.53
C TRP A 71 -4.09 1.84 7.76
N ALA A 72 -5.41 1.79 7.54
CA ALA A 72 -6.14 2.89 6.91
C ALA A 72 -5.98 4.19 7.70
N SER A 73 -6.09 4.13 9.03
CA SER A 73 -5.85 5.30 9.89
C SER A 73 -4.42 5.86 9.74
N ARG A 74 -3.40 4.98 9.79
CA ARG A 74 -1.99 5.37 9.62
C ARG A 74 -1.69 5.96 8.25
N MET A 75 -2.17 5.31 7.19
CA MET A 75 -2.00 5.77 5.80
C MET A 75 -2.63 7.15 5.60
N LYS A 76 -3.86 7.36 6.11
CA LYS A 76 -4.52 8.66 6.04
C LYS A 76 -3.71 9.76 6.75
N ALA A 77 -3.17 9.45 7.93
CA ALA A 77 -2.33 10.37 8.69
C ALA A 77 -1.01 10.70 7.96
N ALA A 78 -0.50 9.78 7.14
CA ALA A 78 0.69 9.98 6.33
C ALA A 78 0.45 10.72 4.99
N GLY A 79 -0.79 11.12 4.69
CA GLY A 79 -1.13 11.85 3.45
C GLY A 79 -1.65 10.97 2.31
N VAL A 80 -1.81 9.66 2.51
CA VAL A 80 -2.36 8.77 1.50
C VAL A 80 -3.85 9.05 1.30
N LYS A 81 -4.27 9.26 0.05
CA LYS A 81 -5.67 9.36 -0.34
C LYS A 81 -6.30 7.97 -0.33
N LEU A 82 -7.19 7.71 0.62
CA LEU A 82 -7.87 6.43 0.73
C LEU A 82 -9.24 6.44 0.06
N SER A 83 -9.55 5.36 -0.63
CA SER A 83 -10.91 4.98 -1.05
C SER A 83 -11.25 3.63 -0.44
N ILE A 84 -12.47 3.50 0.06
CA ILE A 84 -12.95 2.26 0.69
C ILE A 84 -13.94 1.61 -0.27
N ALA A 85 -13.69 0.35 -0.63
CA ALA A 85 -14.65 -0.41 -1.40
C ALA A 85 -15.73 -0.97 -0.47
N THR A 86 -16.96 -0.46 -0.59
CA THR A 86 -18.16 -1.09 -0.03
C THR A 86 -18.84 -1.93 -1.10
N LYS A 87 -18.95 -3.25 -0.90
CA LYS A 87 -19.88 -4.08 -1.69
C LYS A 87 -21.31 -3.61 -1.42
N ASN A 88 -22.02 -3.24 -2.48
CA ASN A 88 -23.48 -3.11 -2.51
C ASN A 88 -24.14 -4.44 -2.13
#